data_AF-A0A7S4GJU6-F1
#
_entry.id   AF-A0A7S4GJU6-F1
#
_cell.length_a   1.000
_cell.length_b   1.000
_cell.length_c   1.000
_cell.angle_alpha   90.00
_cell.angle_beta   90.00
_cell.angle_gamma   90.00
#
_symmetry.space_group_name_H-M   'P 1'
#
loop_
_entity.id
_entity.type
_entity.pdbx_description
1 polymer ?
#
loop_
_entity_poly.entity_id
_entity_poly.type
_entity_poly.pdbx_seq_one_letter_code
_entity_poly.pdbx_strand_id
1 'polypeptide(L)'
;MGVDMDATLKRDMMGAVQRQLHVFNPQDIANTVWALATMGVDMDAALKRDMMEAVQRQLHAFNPQEIANTVWALAKMGVDMDATLKRDMMGAVQRQLHVFNPQDIANTVWA
;
A
#
# COMPACT_ATOMS: atom_id res chain seq x y z
N MET A 1 13.51 -2.30 16.50
CA MET A 1 12.97 -1.68 17.73
C MET A 1 11.62 -1.10 17.33
N GLY A 2 10.52 -1.79 17.65
CA GLY A 2 9.18 -1.28 17.34
C GLY A 2 8.85 -0.17 18.32
N VAL A 3 8.36 0.97 17.82
CA VAL A 3 7.73 1.97 18.70
C VAL A 3 6.47 1.29 19.24
N ASP A 4 6.41 1.07 20.56
CA ASP A 4 5.20 0.58 21.21
C ASP A 4 4.17 1.71 21.21
N MET A 5 3.37 1.76 20.14
CA MET A 5 2.26 2.70 20.04
C MET A 5 1.12 2.15 20.87
N ASP A 6 0.77 2.86 21.94
CA ASP A 6 -0.44 2.55 22.67
C ASP A 6 -1.69 2.61 21.76
N ALA A 7 -2.77 2.00 22.23
CA ALA A 7 -4.00 1.88 21.46
C ALA A 7 -4.62 3.24 21.07
N THR A 8 -4.34 4.31 21.84
CA THR A 8 -4.84 5.65 21.56
C THR A 8 -4.03 6.30 20.44
N LEU A 9 -2.71 6.29 20.54
CA LEU A 9 -1.83 6.81 19.50
C LEU A 9 -2.04 6.09 18.17
N LYS A 10 -2.19 4.77 18.18
CA LYS A 10 -2.51 3.98 16.99
C LYS A 10 -3.81 4.46 16.32
N ARG A 11 -4.88 4.64 17.11
CA ARG A 11 -6.18 5.12 16.61
C ARG A 11 -6.08 6.51 16.01
N ASP A 12 -5.40 7.42 16.70
CA ASP A 12 -5.25 8.81 16.28
C ASP A 12 -4.42 8.90 14.99
N MET A 13 -3.39 8.07 14.85
CA MET A 13 -2.60 7.96 13.63
C MET A 13 -3.41 7.40 12.47
N MET A 14 -4.25 6.36 12.66
CA MET A 14 -5.12 5.85 11.58
C MET A 14 -6.12 6.92 11.14
N GLY A 15 -6.69 7.67 12.09
CA GLY A 15 -7.55 8.81 11.77
C GLY A 15 -6.80 9.93 11.04
N ALA A 16 -5.53 10.18 11.37
CA ALA A 16 -4.70 11.15 10.66
C ALA A 16 -4.38 10.71 9.23
N VAL A 17 -4.01 9.43 9.03
CA VAL A 17 -3.83 8.82 7.71
C VAL A 17 -5.08 9.04 6.87
N GLN A 18 -6.25 8.60 7.36
CA GLN A 18 -7.51 8.71 6.62
C GLN A 18 -7.81 10.16 6.19
N ARG A 19 -7.64 11.14 7.10
CA ARG A 19 -7.87 12.56 6.80
C ARG A 19 -6.88 13.13 5.79
N GLN A 20 -5.66 12.61 5.73
CA GLN A 20 -4.57 13.16 4.90
C GLN A 20 -4.33 12.38 3.60
N LEU A 21 -4.98 11.23 3.38
CA LEU A 21 -4.83 10.42 2.15
C LEU A 21 -4.99 11.21 0.84
N HIS A 22 -5.74 12.31 0.86
CA HIS A 22 -5.93 13.17 -0.31
C HIS A 22 -4.67 13.95 -0.74
N VAL A 23 -3.71 14.18 0.16
CA VAL A 23 -2.42 14.83 -0.14
C VAL A 23 -1.24 13.87 -0.25
N PHE A 24 -1.44 12.58 0.03
CA PHE A 24 -0.39 11.58 -0.07
C PHE A 24 0.05 11.40 -1.52
N ASN A 25 1.36 11.39 -1.73
CA ASN A 25 1.98 11.02 -3.00
C ASN A 25 2.13 9.47 -3.09
N PRO A 26 2.58 8.93 -4.24
CA PRO A 26 2.83 7.49 -4.40
C PRO A 26 3.66 6.84 -3.29
N GLN A 27 4.77 7.49 -2.91
CA GLN A 27 5.69 7.01 -1.88
C GLN A 27 5.02 6.98 -0.51
N ASP A 28 4.25 8.02 -0.16
CA ASP A 28 3.53 8.10 1.11
C ASP A 28 2.50 6.97 1.24
N ILE A 29 1.77 6.68 0.16
CA ILE A 29 0.80 5.58 0.10
C ILE A 29 1.52 4.24 0.29
N ALA A 30 2.53 3.95 -0.52
CA ALA A 30 3.26 2.68 -0.49
C ALA A 30 3.94 2.44 0.87
N ASN A 31 4.58 3.46 1.44
CA ASN A 31 5.20 3.37 2.76
C ASN A 31 4.17 3.17 3.86
N THR A 32 3.00 3.81 3.76
CA THR A 32 1.93 3.66 4.75
C THR A 32 1.40 2.24 4.75
N VAL A 33 1.00 1.69 3.59
CA VAL A 33 0.50 0.30 3.54
C VAL A 33 1.57 -0.70 3.97
N TRP A 34 2.83 -0.50 3.56
CA TRP A 34 3.95 -1.35 3.97
C TRP A 34 4.18 -1.32 5.48
N ALA A 35 4.12 -0.14 6.11
CA ALA A 35 4.27 0.00 7.55
C ALA A 35 3.12 -0.70 8.29
N LEU A 36 1.87 -0.50 7.87
CA LEU A 36 0.71 -1.17 8.46
C LEU A 36 0.80 -2.69 8.38
N ALA A 37 1.18 -3.21 7.21
CA ALA A 37 1.40 -4.64 6.99
C ALA A 37 2.52 -5.19 7.90
N THR A 38 3.64 -4.48 7.99
CA THR A 38 4.81 -4.86 8.81
C THR A 38 4.48 -4.84 10.30
N MET A 39 3.64 -3.90 10.74
CA MET A 39 3.22 -3.77 12.13
C MET A 39 2.05 -4.69 12.51
N GLY A 40 1.43 -5.39 11.56
CA GLY A 40 0.22 -6.18 11.80
C GLY A 40 -0.96 -5.31 12.25
N VAL A 41 -1.05 -4.09 11.71
CA VAL A 41 -2.15 -3.17 12.00
C VAL A 41 -3.24 -3.32 10.94
N ASP A 42 -4.40 -3.79 11.36
CA ASP A 42 -5.57 -3.84 10.49
C ASP A 42 -6.15 -2.45 10.24
N MET A 43 -6.45 -2.17 8.97
CA MET A 43 -7.28 -1.04 8.58
C MET A 43 -8.75 -1.41 8.78
N ASP A 44 -9.54 -0.50 9.33
CA ASP A 44 -11.00 -0.66 9.30
C ASP A 44 -11.52 -0.57 7.85
N ALA A 45 -12.80 -0.90 7.65
CA ALA A 45 -13.40 -0.93 6.32
C ALA A 45 -13.38 0.43 5.61
N ALA A 46 -13.46 1.54 6.35
CA ALA A 46 -13.47 2.88 5.78
C ALA A 46 -12.06 3.26 5.30
N LEU A 47 -11.06 3.10 6.16
CA LEU A 47 -9.66 3.35 5.81
C LEU A 47 -9.19 2.43 4.68
N LYS A 48 -9.60 1.15 4.68
CA LYS A 48 -9.28 0.21 3.61
C LYS A 48 -9.80 0.68 2.26
N ARG A 49 -11.06 1.12 2.18
CA ARG A 49 -11.65 1.69 0.96
C ARG A 49 -10.91 2.93 0.52
N ASP A 50 -10.74 3.90 1.41
CA ASP A 50 -10.11 5.19 1.09
C ASP A 50 -8.64 4.99 0.64
N MET A 51 -7.94 4.01 1.22
CA MET A 51 -6.59 3.61 0.81
C MET A 51 -6.59 3.00 -0.60
N MET A 52 -7.53 2.12 -0.93
CA MET A 52 -7.61 1.52 -2.27
C MET A 52 -7.92 2.58 -3.34
N GLU A 53 -8.80 3.53 -3.03
CA GLU A 53 -9.07 4.67 -3.90
C GLU A 53 -7.84 5.56 -4.09
N ALA A 54 -7.05 5.78 -3.02
CA ALA A 54 -5.80 6.53 -3.10
C ALA A 54 -4.76 5.82 -3.98
N VAL A 55 -4.58 4.50 -3.82
CA VAL A 55 -3.72 3.68 -4.68
C VAL A 55 -4.18 3.81 -6.13
N GLN A 56 -5.46 3.58 -6.41
CA GLN A 56 -6.01 3.66 -7.77
C GLN A 56 -5.77 5.03 -8.41
N ARG A 57 -6.00 6.12 -7.67
CA ARG A 57 -5.81 7.50 -8.16
C ARG A 57 -4.35 7.79 -8.48
N GLN A 58 -3.42 7.32 -7.66
CA GLN A 58 -1.98 7.64 -7.77
C GLN A 58 -1.17 6.62 -8.57
N LEU A 59 -1.74 5.46 -8.92
CA LEU A 59 -1.03 4.34 -9.55
C LEU A 59 -0.22 4.73 -10.80
N HIS A 60 -0.70 5.69 -11.58
CA HIS A 60 -0.01 6.18 -12.77
C HIS A 60 1.34 6.85 -12.46
N ALA A 61 1.54 7.33 -11.24
CA ALA A 61 2.75 7.99 -10.77
C ALA A 61 3.63 7.08 -9.89
N PHE A 62 3.21 5.84 -9.64
CA PHE A 62 4.00 4.89 -8.86
C PHE A 62 5.26 4.47 -9.62
N ASN A 63 6.39 4.41 -8.91
CA ASN A 63 7.62 3.79 -9.37
C ASN A 63 7.63 2.26 -9.09
N PRO A 64 8.64 1.51 -9.57
CA PRO A 64 8.71 0.05 -9.39
C PRO A 64 8.60 -0.41 -7.93
N GLN A 65 9.33 0.26 -7.04
CA GLN A 65 9.39 -0.09 -5.63
C GLN A 65 8.04 0.17 -4.94
N GLU A 66 7.36 1.27 -5.27
CA GLU A 66 6.06 1.63 -4.72
C GLU A 66 4.98 0.63 -5.14
N ILE A 67 5.02 0.17 -6.40
CA ILE A 67 4.15 -0.91 -6.89
C ILE A 67 4.42 -2.18 -6.10
N ALA A 68 5.67 -2.65 -6.08
CA ALA A 68 6.04 -3.91 -5.44
C ALA A 68 5.72 -3.91 -3.94
N ASN A 69 6.01 -2.82 -3.23
CA ASN A 69 5.69 -2.68 -1.81
C ASN A 69 4.18 -2.67 -1.55
N THR A 70 3.41 -1.99 -2.40
CA THR A 70 1.94 -1.95 -2.26
C THR A 70 1.34 -3.33 -2.51
N VAL A 71 1.73 -4.02 -3.58
CA VAL A 71 1.24 -5.38 -3.87
C VAL A 71 1.57 -6.32 -2.70
N TRP A 72 2.82 -6.32 -2.25
CA TRP A 72 3.25 -7.14 -1.10
C TRP A 72 2.48 -6.83 0.17
N ALA A 73 2.30 -5.54 0.50
CA ALA A 73 1.62 -5.11 1.72
C ALA A 73 0.15 -5.55 1.73
N LEU A 74 -0.56 -5.36 0.61
CA LEU A 74 -1.97 -5.76 0.50
C LEU A 74 -2.14 -7.27 0.60
N ALA A 75 -1.27 -8.05 -0.05
CA ALA A 75 -1.26 -9.51 0.10
C ALA A 75 -0.97 -9.93 1.55
N LYS A 76 0.03 -9.32 2.19
CA LYS A 76 0.41 -9.60 3.59
C LYS A 76 -0.73 -9.32 4.57
N MET A 77 -1.54 -8.30 4.31
CA MET A 77 -2.69 -7.92 5.12
C MET A 77 -3.98 -8.70 4.77
N GLY A 78 -3.97 -9.59 3.78
CA GLY A 78 -5.18 -10.27 3.31
C GLY A 78 -6.23 -9.30 2.74
N VAL A 79 -5.76 -8.20 2.13
CA VAL A 79 -6.63 -7.20 1.50
C VAL A 79 -6.92 -7.60 0.06
N ASP A 80 -8.15 -8.06 -0.18
CA ASP A 80 -8.62 -8.26 -1.55
C ASP A 80 -8.81 -6.92 -2.26
N MET A 81 -8.04 -6.74 -3.33
CA MET A 81 -8.28 -5.71 -4.34
C MET A 81 -9.48 -6.12 -5.18
N ASP A 82 -10.32 -5.15 -5.54
CA ASP A 82 -11.33 -5.41 -6.56
C ASP A 82 -10.68 -5.76 -7.91
N ALA A 83 -11.48 -6.32 -8.83
CA ALA A 83 -10.99 -6.80 -10.11
C ALA A 83 -10.37 -5.70 -10.98
N THR A 84 -10.78 -4.44 -10.82
CA THR A 84 -10.28 -3.29 -11.57
C THR A 84 -8.92 -2.90 -11.05
N LEU A 85 -8.78 -2.64 -9.75
CA LEU A 85 -7.50 -2.27 -9.13
C LEU A 85 -6.47 -3.38 -9.33
N LYS A 86 -6.86 -4.66 -9.16
CA LYS A 86 -5.97 -5.79 -9.43
C LYS A 86 -5.43 -5.78 -10.86
N ARG A 87 -6.31 -5.56 -11.84
CA ARG A 87 -5.90 -5.49 -13.26
C ARG A 87 -4.93 -4.33 -13.50
N ASP A 88 -5.23 -3.16 -12.94
CA ASP A 88 -4.44 -1.96 -13.17
C ASP A 88 -3.06 -2.06 -12.52
N MET A 89 -2.98 -2.61 -11.30
CA MET A 89 -1.72 -2.91 -10.60
C MET A 89 -0.87 -3.89 -11.41
N MET A 90 -1.45 -5.00 -11.90
CA MET A 90 -0.70 -5.96 -12.72
C MET A 90 -0.26 -5.36 -14.06
N GLY A 91 -1.09 -4.50 -14.66
CA GLY A 91 -0.70 -3.73 -15.83
C GLY A 91 0.45 -2.77 -15.55
N ALA A 92 0.49 -2.14 -14.37
CA ALA A 92 1.59 -1.28 -13.95
C ALA A 92 2.89 -2.08 -13.74
N VAL A 93 2.82 -3.23 -13.07
CA VAL A 93 3.94 -4.19 -12.96
C VAL A 93 4.47 -4.53 -14.35
N GLN A 94 3.60 -4.96 -15.28
CA GLN A 94 4.00 -5.37 -16.62
C GLN A 94 4.70 -4.23 -17.39
N ARG A 95 4.19 -3.00 -17.31
CA ARG A 95 4.79 -1.83 -17.97
C ARG A 95 6.17 -1.49 -17.42
N GLN A 96 6.38 -1.67 -16.13
CA GLN A 96 7.61 -1.27 -15.44
C GLN A 96 8.59 -2.42 -15.19
N LEU A 97 8.24 -3.66 -15.54
CA LEU A 97 9.03 -4.86 -15.24
C LEU A 97 10.51 -4.76 -15.67
N HIS A 98 10.79 -4.06 -16.77
CA HIS A 98 12.14 -3.87 -17.30
C HIS A 98 13.07 -3.00 -16.41
N VAL A 99 12.50 -2.23 -15.46
CA VAL A 99 13.24 -1.41 -14.48
C VAL A 99 13.07 -1.89 -13.04
N PHE A 100 12.39 -3.03 -12.83
CA PHE A 100 12.31 -3.64 -11.51
C PHE A 100 13.70 -4.11 -11.07
N ASN A 101 14.06 -3.80 -9.83
CA ASN A 101 15.23 -4.40 -9.20
C ASN A 101 14.88 -5.82 -8.67
N PRO A 102 15.88 -6.63 -8.23
CA PRO A 102 15.62 -7.97 -7.71
C PRO A 102 14.64 -8.03 -6.52
N GLN A 103 14.64 -7.02 -5.65
CA GLN A 103 13.70 -6.95 -4.51
C GLN A 103 12.27 -6.66 -4.99
N ASP A 104 12.09 -5.77 -5.96
CA ASP A 104 10.77 -5.46 -6.52
C ASP A 104 10.13 -6.73 -7.13
N ILE A 105 10.94 -7.53 -7.83
CA ILE A 105 10.53 -8.83 -8.38
C ILE A 105 10.16 -9.79 -7.25
N ALA A 106 11.03 -9.96 -6.26
CA ALA A 106 10.80 -10.89 -5.16
C ALA A 106 9.51 -10.53 -4.37
N ASN A 107 9.31 -9.25 -4.06
CA ASN A 107 8.12 -8.76 -3.37
C ASN A 107 6.85 -9.01 -4.18
N THR A 108 6.90 -8.76 -5.49
CA THR A 108 5.73 -8.93 -6.38
C THR A 108 5.39 -10.40 -6.62
N VAL A 109 6.38 -11.29 -6.71
CA VAL A 109 6.17 -12.74 -6.91
C VAL A 109 5.65 -13.44 -5.65
N TRP A 110 6.04 -12.95 -4.47
CA TRP A 110 5.58 -13.53 -3.20
C TRP A 110 4.10 -13.25 -2.92
N ALA A 111 3.63 -12.08 -3.32
CA ALA A 111 2.31 -11.53 -3.02
C ALA A 111 1.17 -12.25 -3.75
#